data_AF-A0A821UVP8-F1
#
_entry.id   AF-A0A821UVP8-F1
#
_cell.length_a   1.000
_cell.length_b   1.000
_cell.length_c   1.000
_cell.angle_alpha   90.00
_cell.angle_beta   90.00
_cell.angle_gamma   90.00
#
_symmetry.space_group_name_H-M   'P 1'
#
loop_
_entity.id
_entity.type
_entity.pdbx_description
1 polymer ?
#
loop_
_entity_poly.entity_id
_entity_poly.type
_entity_poly.pdbx_seq_one_letter_code
_entity_poly.pdbx_strand_id
1 'polypeptide(L)'
;WVSTAVLYSADFLTWKKCTLSDGGCRTPADEKNCAMLGGICRPFIDPYYIAVAISTIAGIIWIIWKYQTMMRLQDLPISSWKVPDENPKKKSL
;
A
#
# COMPACT_ATOMS: atom_id res chain seq x y z
N TRP A 1 13.20 -8.06 10.55
CA TRP A 1 12.85 -8.12 9.12
C TRP A 1 11.71 -7.19 8.74
N VAL A 2 10.49 -7.32 9.29
CA VAL A 2 9.39 -6.40 8.96
C VAL A 2 9.70 -4.96 9.41
N SER A 3 10.16 -4.75 10.64
CA SER A 3 10.47 -3.41 11.16
C SER A 3 11.61 -2.71 10.41
N THR A 4 12.64 -3.46 10.00
CA THR A 4 13.77 -2.93 9.21
C THR A 4 13.34 -2.55 7.80
N ALA A 5 12.44 -3.31 7.17
CA ALA A 5 11.90 -2.98 5.86
C ALA A 5 11.00 -1.73 5.92
N VAL A 6 10.20 -1.58 6.97
CA VAL A 6 9.36 -0.39 7.18
C VAL A 6 10.21 0.87 7.35
N LEU A 7 11.25 0.81 8.19
CA LEU A 7 12.18 1.93 8.37
C LEU A 7 12.86 2.31 7.05
N TYR A 8 13.36 1.32 6.30
CA TYR A 8 14.00 1.56 5.01
C TYR A 8 13.04 2.20 3.98
N SER A 9 11.78 1.75 3.97
CA SER A 9 10.75 2.36 3.12
C SER A 9 10.47 3.80 3.54
N ALA A 10 10.36 4.09 4.85
CA ALA A 10 10.13 5.43 5.36
C ALA A 10 11.30 6.36 4.99
N ASP A 11 12.54 5.89 5.11
CA ASP A 11 13.74 6.65 4.72
C ASP A 11 13.75 6.96 3.22
N PHE A 12 13.37 6.03 2.36
CA PHE A 12 13.30 6.25 0.91
C PHE A 12 12.19 7.23 0.50
N LEU A 13 11.05 7.18 1.21
CA LEU A 13 9.87 8.01 0.93
C LEU A 13 9.96 9.41 1.57
N THR A 14 10.90 9.65 2.48
CA THR A 14 11.03 10.94 3.15
C THR A 14 11.59 12.00 2.19
N TRP A 15 10.80 13.03 1.89
CA TRP A 15 11.25 14.21 1.15
C TRP A 15 11.51 15.38 2.10
N LYS A 16 12.76 15.85 2.10
CA LYS A 16 13.19 17.02 2.86
C LYS A 16 13.41 18.21 1.92
N LYS A 17 13.09 19.42 2.38
CA LYS A 17 13.39 20.67 1.70
C LYS A 17 14.23 21.59 2.58
N CYS A 18 15.01 22.46 1.95
CA CYS A 18 15.72 23.52 2.64
C CYS A 18 14.75 24.63 3.08
N THR A 19 14.98 25.25 4.23
CA THR A 19 14.13 26.37 4.70
C THR A 19 14.38 27.68 3.97
N LEU A 20 15.59 27.89 3.45
CA LEU A 20 16.01 29.16 2.82
C LEU A 20 16.13 29.07 1.29
N SER A 21 15.81 27.92 0.70
CA SER A 21 15.90 27.69 -0.74
C SER A 21 14.88 26.64 -1.16
N ASP A 22 14.36 26.74 -2.39
CA ASP A 22 13.49 25.72 -2.99
C ASP A 22 14.21 24.41 -3.36
N GLY A 23 15.53 24.33 -3.11
CA GLY A 23 16.31 23.11 -3.25
C GLY A 23 15.83 21.97 -2.34
N GLY A 24 15.79 20.75 -2.88
CA GLY A 24 15.57 19.55 -2.08
C GLY A 24 16.79 19.22 -1.22
N CYS A 25 16.61 18.52 -0.10
CA CYS A 25 17.69 18.00 0.75
C CYS A 25 17.71 16.47 0.68
N ARG A 26 18.17 15.90 -0.44
CA ARG A 26 18.19 14.44 -0.62
C ARG A 26 19.61 13.88 -0.71
N THR A 27 20.56 14.65 -1.23
CA THR A 27 21.97 14.26 -1.30
C THR A 27 22.82 15.01 -0.29
N PRO A 28 23.99 14.47 0.10
CA PRO A 28 24.92 15.19 0.98
C PRO A 28 25.44 16.51 0.38
N ALA A 29 25.42 16.66 -0.96
CA ALA A 29 25.76 17.93 -1.61
C ALA A 29 24.66 18.98 -1.35
N ASP A 30 23.40 18.57 -1.44
CA ASP A 30 22.26 19.45 -1.18
C ASP A 30 22.21 19.93 0.28
N GLU A 31 22.47 19.03 1.22
CA GLU A 31 22.53 19.38 2.65
C GLU A 31 23.63 20.40 2.94
N LYS A 32 24.81 20.23 2.33
CA LYS A 32 25.91 21.21 2.43
C LYS A 32 25.53 22.56 1.83
N ASN A 33 24.87 22.57 0.67
CA ASN A 33 24.41 23.80 0.03
C ASN A 33 23.38 24.54 0.90
N CYS A 34 22.42 23.81 1.47
CA CYS A 34 21.45 24.40 2.40
C CYS A 34 22.12 24.96 3.67
N ALA A 35 23.08 24.22 4.24
CA ALA A 35 23.82 24.65 5.43
C ALA A 35 24.71 25.88 5.15
N MET A 36 25.33 25.97 3.96
CA MET A 36 26.11 27.14 3.55
C MET A 36 25.26 28.41 3.45
N LEU A 37 23.98 28.27 3.09
CA LEU A 37 23.00 29.36 3.09
C LEU A 37 22.47 29.69 4.50
N GLY A 38 22.94 28.99 5.54
CA GLY A 38 22.44 29.13 6.92
C GLY A 38 21.09 28.47 7.16
N GLY A 39 20.62 27.64 6.23
CA GLY A 39 19.35 26.92 6.32
C GLY A 39 19.46 25.54 6.97
N ILE A 40 18.30 24.99 7.34
CA ILE A 40 18.16 23.64 7.87
C ILE A 40 17.24 22.83 6.97
N CYS A 41 17.57 21.55 6.79
CA CYS A 41 16.72 20.63 6.05
C CYS A 41 15.56 20.17 6.93
N ARG A 42 14.33 20.52 6.55
CA ARG A 42 13.10 20.11 7.23
C ARG A 42 12.35 19.09 6.38
N PRO A 43 11.70 18.09 6.99
CA PRO A 43 10.79 17.21 6.26
C PRO A 43 9.64 18.05 5.70
N PHE A 44 9.44 17.99 4.39
CA PHE A 44 8.37 18.71 3.70
C PHE A 44 7.13 17.83 3.51
N ILE A 45 7.34 16.56 3.19
CA ILE A 45 6.27 15.56 3.07
C ILE A 45 6.60 14.37 3.96
N ASP A 46 5.66 14.01 4.83
CA ASP A 46 5.77 12.83 5.69
C ASP A 46 5.53 11.54 4.86
N PRO A 47 6.38 10.51 5.02
CA PRO A 47 6.19 9.21 4.36
C PRO A 47 4.79 8.60 4.60
N TYR A 48 4.13 8.91 5.72
CA TYR A 48 2.76 8.46 6.01
C TYR A 48 1.78 8.81 4.89
N TYR A 49 1.78 10.04 4.39
CA TYR A 49 0.81 10.48 3.39
C TYR A 49 0.96 9.72 2.06
N ILE A 50 2.20 9.46 1.65
CA ILE A 50 2.50 8.72 0.43
C ILE A 50 2.12 7.25 0.61
N ALA A 51 2.44 6.66 1.77
CA ALA A 51 2.09 5.28 2.07
C ALA A 51 0.57 5.07 2.08
N VAL A 52 -0.18 5.99 2.67
CA VAL A 52 -1.65 5.97 2.63
C VAL A 52 -2.15 6.04 1.20
N ALA A 53 -1.66 6.97 0.38
CA ALA A 53 -2.09 7.10 -1.01
C ALA A 53 -1.86 5.81 -1.82
N ILE A 54 -0.67 5.22 -1.70
CA ILE A 54 -0.34 3.94 -2.37
C ILE A 54 -1.26 2.82 -1.89
N SER A 55 -1.48 2.72 -0.57
CA SER A 55 -2.32 1.68 0.03
C SER A 55 -3.78 1.80 -0.42
N THR A 56 -4.30 3.03 -0.47
CA THR A 56 -5.66 3.30 -0.96
C THR A 56 -5.81 2.91 -2.43
N ILE A 57 -4.86 3.30 -3.29
CA ILE A 57 -4.90 2.95 -4.73
C ILE A 57 -4.83 1.43 -4.90
N ALA A 58 -3.92 0.76 -4.20
CA ALA A 58 -3.80 -0.70 -4.24
C ALA A 58 -5.10 -1.39 -3.77
N GLY A 59 -5.72 -0.88 -2.71
CA GLY A 59 -7.01 -1.38 -2.21
C GLY A 59 -8.14 -1.21 -3.24
N ILE A 60 -8.22 -0.07 -3.90
CA ILE A 60 -9.22 0.19 -4.96
C ILE A 60 -9.02 -0.79 -6.12
N ILE A 61 -7.78 -0.95 -6.61
CA ILE A 61 -7.46 -1.89 -7.69
C ILE A 61 -7.85 -3.32 -7.30
N TRP A 62 -7.51 -3.73 -6.07
CA TRP A 62 -7.86 -5.04 -5.56
C TRP A 62 -9.36 -5.27 -5.52
N ILE A 63 -10.14 -4.30 -5.03
CA ILE A 63 -11.60 -4.37 -4.98
C ILE A 63 -12.16 -4.53 -6.40
N ILE A 64 -11.74 -3.71 -7.35
CA ILE A 64 -12.22 -3.78 -8.75
C ILE A 64 -11.95 -5.16 -9.35
N TRP A 65 -10.75 -5.71 -9.13
CA TRP A 65 -10.39 -7.04 -9.61
C TRP A 65 -11.20 -8.16 -8.96
N LYS A 66 -11.41 -8.08 -7.63
CA LYS A 66 -12.16 -9.11 -6.91
C LYS A 66 -13.66 -9.00 -7.08
N TYR A 67 -14.19 -7.82 -7.39
CA TYR A 67 -15.61 -7.58 -7.56
C TYR A 67 -16.24 -8.51 -8.59
N GLN A 68 -15.59 -8.70 -9.74
CA GLN A 68 -16.06 -9.63 -10.77
C GLN A 68 -16.13 -11.08 -10.27
N THR A 69 -15.13 -11.50 -9.48
CA THR A 69 -15.13 -12.84 -8.87
C THR A 69 -16.24 -12.97 -7.83
N MET A 70 -16.46 -11.94 -7.02
CA MET A 70 -17.51 -11.93 -6.00
C MET A 70 -18.90 -12.04 -6.63
N MET A 71 -19.18 -11.27 -7.67
CA MET A 71 -20.45 -11.36 -8.41
C MET A 71 -20.64 -12.74 -9.03
N ARG A 72 -19.58 -13.28 -9.67
CA ARG A 72 -19.65 -14.62 -10.24
C ARG A 72 -20.00 -15.67 -9.18
N LEU A 73 -19.41 -15.58 -7.99
CA LEU A 73 -19.71 -16.49 -6.89
C LEU A 73 -21.14 -16.32 -6.37
N GLN A 74 -21.65 -15.08 -6.30
CA GLN A 74 -23.03 -14.82 -5.85
C GLN A 74 -24.08 -15.37 -6.82
N ASP A 75 -23.79 -15.39 -8.13
CA ASP A 75 -24.69 -15.96 -9.14
C ASP A 75 -24.73 -17.50 -9.15
N LEU A 76 -23.84 -18.18 -8.41
CA LEU A 76 -23.85 -19.65 -8.38
C LEU A 76 -25.10 -20.16 -7.63
N PRO A 77 -25.84 -21.12 -8.21
CA PRO A 77 -26.99 -21.72 -7.54
C PRO A 77 -26.55 -22.47 -6.29
N ILE A 78 -27.44 -22.54 -5.29
CA ILE A 78 -27.21 -23.22 -3.99
C ILE A 78 -26.70 -24.66 -4.14
N SER A 79 -27.04 -25.37 -5.22
CA SER A 79 -26.54 -26.71 -5.50
C SER A 79 -25.01 -26.75 -5.66
N SER A 80 -24.37 -25.70 -6.16
CA SER A 80 -22.92 -25.60 -6.32
C SER A 80 -22.18 -25.41 -5.00
N TRP A 81 -22.89 -25.03 -3.93
CA TRP A 81 -22.34 -24.84 -2.59
C TRP A 81 -22.58 -26.05 -1.67
N LYS A 82 -23.36 -27.03 -2.11
CA LYS A 82 -23.63 -28.25 -1.33
C LYS A 82 -22.47 -29.23 -1.46
N VAL A 83 -21.98 -29.73 -0.32
CA VAL A 83 -21.07 -30.87 -0.27
C VAL A 83 -21.83 -32.12 -0.75
N PRO A 84 -21.28 -32.92 -1.68
CA PRO A 84 -21.92 -34.17 -2.09
C PRO A 84 -22.12 -35.09 -0.88
N ASP A 85 -23.35 -35.49 -0.63
CA ASP A 85 -23.66 -36.48 0.42
C ASP A 85 -23.27 -37.86 -0.12
N GLU A 86 -22.12 -38.38 0.32
CA GLU A 86 -21.56 -39.64 -0.18
C GLU A 86 -22.28 -40.88 0.37
N ASN A 87 -23.37 -40.71 1.14
CA ASN A 87 -23.98 -41.79 1.87
C ASN A 87 -24.84 -42.69 0.94
N PRO A 88 -24.41 -43.91 0.61
CA PRO A 88 -25.03 -44.72 -0.44
C PRO A 88 -26.44 -45.25 -0.08
N LYS A 89 -26.86 -45.13 1.20
CA LYS A 89 -28.13 -45.69 1.69
C LYS A 89 -29.37 -44.81 1.46
N LYS A 90 -29.23 -43.56 1.00
CA LYS A 90 -30.36 -42.62 0.85
C LYS A 90 -30.97 -42.52 -0.55
N LYS A 91 -30.42 -43.21 -1.56
CA LYS A 91 -30.85 -43.07 -2.97
C LYS A 91 -32.05 -43.91 -3.39
N SER A 92 -32.68 -44.70 -2.51
CA SER A 92 -33.75 -45.65 -2.88
C SER A 92 -35.08 -45.47 -2.13
N LEU A 93 -35.41 -44.26 -1.70
CA LEU A 93 -36.75 -43.93 -1.16
C LEU A 93 -37.38 -42.82 -1.99
#